data_AF-A0A2V6H7F6-F1
#
_entry.id   AF-A0A2V6H7F6-F1
#
_cell.length_a   1.000
_cell.length_b   1.000
_cell.length_c   1.000
_cell.angle_alpha   90.00
_cell.angle_beta   90.00
_cell.angle_gamma   90.00
#
_symmetry.space_group_name_H-M   'P 1'
#
loop_
_entity.id
_entity.type
_entity.pdbx_description
1 polymer ?
#
loop_
_entity_poly.entity_id
_entity_poly.type
_entity_poly.pdbx_seq_one_letter_code
_entity_poly.pdbx_strand_id
1 'polypeptide(L)'
;FSYKAKNYALLTKDGDVIIKGGALKSRGLEKFQRVFLEEMIRLIMEGKPEAIADLRNEFEQKIRNREWKIDMLMKTDTLQDSLDKYRAKIAGSARNRAAAYELALASGRNYKPGDQISYYVKATPKKVPAYEAAKFASEFDPQNRDENIDYYVAKLDDLVKKFSSVTTVASAPKQESLAL
;
A
#
# COMPACT_ATOMS: atom_id res chain seq x y z
N PHE A 1 10.64 21.29 2.45
CA PHE A 1 9.41 20.89 3.17
C PHE A 1 9.76 19.79 4.17
N SER A 2 9.39 19.89 5.45
CA SER A 2 9.68 18.85 6.47
C SER A 2 8.41 18.53 7.25
N TYR A 3 7.90 17.31 7.07
CA TYR A 3 6.64 16.85 7.68
C TYR A 3 6.94 16.14 9.01
N LYS A 4 6.96 16.91 10.11
CA LYS A 4 7.24 16.42 11.47
C LYS A 4 8.64 15.78 11.62
N ALA A 5 9.24 15.93 12.80
CA ALA A 5 10.54 15.31 13.08
C ALA A 5 10.47 13.80 12.77
N LYS A 6 11.31 13.35 11.81
CA LYS A 6 11.47 11.97 11.31
C LYS A 6 10.58 11.49 10.13
N ASN A 7 9.76 12.33 9.47
CA ASN A 7 9.02 11.95 8.24
C ASN A 7 9.04 13.04 7.15
N TYR A 8 10.13 13.29 6.44
CA TYR A 8 10.19 14.35 5.41
C TYR A 8 10.26 13.78 3.98
N ALA A 9 9.70 14.51 3.01
CA ALA A 9 9.91 14.27 1.58
C ALA A 9 10.76 15.43 1.02
N LEU A 10 11.83 15.11 0.31
CA LEU A 10 12.70 16.07 -0.39
C LEU A 10 12.59 15.84 -1.89
N LEU A 11 12.68 16.90 -2.68
CA LEU A 11 12.83 16.82 -4.13
C LEU A 11 14.31 17.12 -4.41
N THR A 12 14.98 16.24 -5.13
CA THR A 12 16.33 16.54 -5.65
C THR A 12 16.21 17.57 -6.77
N LYS A 13 17.32 18.24 -7.10
CA LYS A 13 17.37 19.15 -8.26
C LYS A 13 17.05 18.44 -9.59
N ASP A 14 17.17 17.11 -9.61
CA ASP A 14 16.91 16.23 -10.75
C ASP A 14 15.45 15.74 -10.81
N GLY A 15 14.60 16.13 -9.84
CA GLY A 15 13.18 15.80 -9.81
C GLY A 15 12.83 14.48 -9.10
N ASP A 16 13.77 13.90 -8.34
CA ASP A 16 13.53 12.69 -7.55
C ASP A 16 12.95 13.02 -6.17
N VAL A 17 11.94 12.26 -5.77
CA VAL A 17 11.32 12.41 -4.45
C VAL A 17 12.00 11.48 -3.43
N ILE A 18 12.83 12.03 -2.54
CA ILE A 18 13.44 11.32 -1.42
C ILE A 18 12.49 11.36 -0.23
N ILE A 19 11.84 10.24 0.06
CA ILE A 19 10.99 10.10 1.22
C ILE A 19 11.76 9.47 2.39
N LYS A 20 11.95 10.22 3.48
CA LYS A 20 12.67 9.81 4.69
C LYS A 20 11.73 9.78 5.89
N GLY A 21 11.28 8.57 6.24
CA GLY A 21 10.52 8.30 7.45
C GLY A 21 9.99 6.87 7.49
N GLY A 22 9.98 6.25 8.66
CA GLY A 22 9.54 4.86 8.83
C GLY A 22 8.07 4.63 8.43
N ALA A 23 7.23 5.66 8.58
CA ALA A 23 5.82 5.64 8.17
C ALA A 23 5.64 5.65 6.64
N LEU A 24 6.68 6.03 5.90
CA LEU A 24 6.68 6.18 4.44
C LEU A 24 7.57 5.15 3.74
N LYS A 25 8.36 4.35 4.48
CA LYS A 25 9.10 3.18 3.97
C LYS A 25 8.16 2.00 3.68
N SER A 26 7.26 2.23 2.73
CA SER A 26 6.75 1.43 1.59
C SER A 26 6.85 -0.11 1.50
N ARG A 27 7.67 -0.82 2.29
CA ARG A 27 7.87 -2.26 2.12
C ARG A 27 6.60 -3.08 2.38
N GLY A 28 5.70 -2.57 3.23
CA GLY A 28 4.41 -3.20 3.52
C GLY A 28 3.23 -2.70 2.67
N LEU A 29 3.46 -1.82 1.67
CA LEU A 29 2.41 -1.32 0.79
C LEU A 29 2.42 -2.08 -0.55
N GLU A 30 1.22 -2.30 -1.09
CA GLU A 30 1.01 -2.70 -2.48
C GLU A 30 1.65 -1.69 -3.44
N LYS A 31 2.10 -2.16 -4.60
CA LYS A 31 2.85 -1.33 -5.56
C LYS A 31 2.07 -0.10 -6.01
N PHE A 32 0.77 -0.23 -6.31
CA PHE A 32 -0.05 0.91 -6.73
C PHE A 32 -0.10 2.03 -5.68
N GLN A 33 -0.16 1.71 -4.38
CA GLN A 33 -0.15 2.73 -3.32
C GLN A 33 1.20 3.45 -3.27
N ARG A 34 2.30 2.75 -3.51
CA ARG A 34 3.63 3.37 -3.57
C ARG A 34 3.74 4.35 -4.73
N VAL A 35 3.32 3.93 -5.92
CA VAL A 35 3.32 4.80 -7.12
C VAL A 35 2.41 6.00 -6.89
N PHE A 36 1.20 5.79 -6.35
CA PHE A 36 0.29 6.90 -6.04
C PHE A 36 0.91 7.90 -5.06
N LEU A 37 1.54 7.42 -3.98
CA LEU A 37 2.20 8.31 -3.01
C LEU A 37 3.32 9.12 -3.65
N GLU A 38 4.12 8.49 -4.51
CA GLU A 38 5.22 9.15 -5.22
C GLU A 38 4.71 10.29 -6.09
N GLU A 39 3.69 10.03 -6.93
CA GLU A 39 3.09 11.04 -7.80
C GLU A 39 2.35 12.13 -7.02
N MET A 40 1.62 11.77 -5.97
CA MET A 40 0.94 12.74 -5.10
C MET A 40 1.96 13.66 -4.43
N ILE A 41 3.08 13.13 -3.94
CA ILE A 41 4.14 13.95 -3.35
C ILE A 41 4.76 14.84 -4.42
N ARG A 42 5.04 14.33 -5.63
CA ARG A 42 5.52 15.14 -6.76
C ARG A 42 4.62 16.35 -7.01
N LEU A 43 3.30 16.14 -7.13
CA LEU A 43 2.33 17.22 -7.32
C LEU A 43 2.34 18.26 -6.18
N ILE A 44 2.44 17.82 -4.92
CA ILE A 44 2.56 18.73 -3.78
C ILE A 44 3.84 19.57 -3.89
N MET A 45 4.96 18.96 -4.29
CA MET A 45 6.25 19.64 -4.41
C MET A 45 6.31 20.60 -5.59
N GLU A 46 5.56 20.32 -6.66
CA GLU A 46 5.35 21.22 -7.80
C GLU A 46 4.35 22.34 -7.51
N GLY A 47 3.74 22.37 -6.32
CA GLY A 47 2.74 23.37 -5.95
C GLY A 47 1.41 23.20 -6.68
N LYS A 48 1.08 21.97 -7.11
CA LYS A 48 -0.17 21.60 -7.79
C LYS A 48 -1.05 20.65 -6.95
N PRO A 49 -1.37 20.97 -5.68
CA PRO A 49 -2.19 20.10 -4.83
C PRO A 49 -3.60 19.86 -5.39
N GLU A 50 -4.12 20.77 -6.21
CA GLU A 50 -5.42 20.65 -6.89
C GLU A 50 -5.47 19.47 -7.87
N ALA A 51 -4.34 19.10 -8.48
CA ALA A 51 -4.26 17.99 -9.44
C ALA A 51 -4.32 16.60 -8.75
N ILE A 52 -4.27 16.53 -7.42
CA ILE A 52 -4.31 15.27 -6.67
C ILE A 52 -5.67 14.58 -6.83
N ALA A 53 -6.76 15.36 -6.97
CA ALA A 53 -8.09 14.80 -7.23
C ALA A 53 -8.12 14.05 -8.57
N ASP A 54 -7.53 14.63 -9.61
CA ASP A 54 -7.43 14.01 -10.93
C ASP A 54 -6.53 12.77 -10.91
N LEU A 55 -5.39 12.83 -10.23
CA LEU A 55 -4.51 11.67 -10.04
C LEU A 55 -5.25 10.52 -9.33
N ARG A 56 -6.04 10.81 -8.29
CA ARG A 56 -6.85 9.81 -7.60
C ARG A 56 -7.89 9.19 -8.53
N ASN A 57 -8.56 10.00 -9.34
CA ASN A 57 -9.55 9.52 -10.30
C ASN A 57 -8.92 8.65 -11.38
N GLU A 58 -7.75 9.03 -11.89
CA GLU A 58 -6.99 8.23 -12.85
C GLU A 58 -6.65 6.84 -12.28
N PHE A 59 -6.14 6.79 -11.05
CA PHE A 59 -5.82 5.52 -10.38
C PHE A 59 -7.07 4.67 -10.15
N GLU A 60 -8.18 5.27 -9.72
CA GLU A 60 -9.46 4.55 -9.58
C GLU A 60 -9.89 3.95 -10.91
N GLN A 61 -9.88 4.73 -12.00
CA GLN A 61 -10.27 4.25 -13.31
C GLN A 61 -9.39 3.08 -13.77
N LYS A 62 -8.07 3.18 -13.62
CA LYS A 62 -7.15 2.07 -13.94
C LYS A 62 -7.44 0.80 -13.15
N ILE A 63 -7.81 0.93 -11.88
CA ILE A 63 -8.22 -0.22 -11.05
C ILE A 63 -9.55 -0.78 -11.57
N ARG A 64 -10.58 0.05 -11.74
CA ARG A 64 -11.92 -0.38 -12.17
C ARG A 64 -11.94 -1.01 -13.56
N ASN A 65 -11.18 -0.42 -14.48
CA ASN A 65 -11.00 -0.90 -15.86
C ASN A 65 -10.04 -2.10 -15.96
N ARG A 66 -9.42 -2.50 -14.84
CA ARG A 66 -8.50 -3.64 -14.77
C ARG A 66 -7.30 -3.49 -15.71
N GLU A 67 -6.84 -2.25 -15.91
CA GLU A 67 -5.76 -1.91 -16.85
C GLU A 67 -4.41 -2.45 -16.39
N TRP A 68 -4.23 -2.66 -15.09
CA TRP A 68 -2.99 -3.18 -14.54
C TRP A 68 -2.95 -4.70 -14.44
N LYS A 69 -1.74 -5.23 -14.55
CA LYS A 69 -1.38 -6.58 -14.14
C LYS A 69 -1.43 -6.70 -12.61
N ILE A 70 -1.54 -7.94 -12.11
CA ILE A 70 -1.68 -8.20 -10.69
C ILE A 70 -0.46 -7.74 -9.86
N ASP A 71 0.71 -7.55 -10.47
CA ASP A 71 1.90 -7.04 -9.77
C ASP A 71 1.71 -5.64 -9.19
N MET A 72 0.77 -4.86 -9.75
CA MET A 72 0.39 -3.55 -9.19
C MET A 72 -0.42 -3.67 -7.91
N LEU A 73 -1.24 -4.72 -7.78
CA LEU A 73 -2.22 -4.88 -6.70
C LEU A 73 -1.80 -5.91 -5.64
N MET A 74 -0.87 -6.81 -5.98
CA MET A 74 -0.39 -7.80 -5.03
C MET A 74 0.45 -7.17 -3.92
N LYS A 75 0.47 -7.86 -2.80
CA LYS A 75 1.31 -7.57 -1.65
C LYS A 75 2.26 -8.73 -1.41
N THR A 76 3.50 -8.42 -1.04
CA THR A 76 4.50 -9.42 -0.64
C THR A 76 4.89 -9.20 0.81
N ASP A 77 4.64 -10.19 1.65
CA ASP A 77 5.03 -10.18 3.06
C ASP A 77 6.06 -11.25 3.36
N THR A 78 7.03 -10.92 4.20
CA THR A 78 7.99 -11.87 4.75
C THR A 78 7.50 -12.43 6.08
N LEU A 79 7.42 -13.75 6.20
CA LEU A 79 7.11 -14.43 7.45
C LEU A 79 8.24 -14.17 8.47
N GLN A 80 7.88 -13.69 9.65
CA GLN A 80 8.81 -13.31 10.73
C GLN A 80 8.89 -14.38 11.82
N ASP A 81 7.80 -15.11 12.03
CA ASP A 81 7.69 -16.20 12.99
C ASP A 81 7.41 -17.51 12.22
N SER A 82 7.63 -18.66 12.88
CA SER A 82 7.13 -19.94 12.38
C SER A 82 5.60 -19.97 12.40
N LEU A 83 5.01 -20.85 11.59
CA LEU A 83 3.55 -21.02 11.54
C LEU A 83 2.96 -21.44 12.91
N ASP A 84 3.66 -22.28 13.66
CA ASP A 84 3.21 -22.70 15.01
C ASP A 84 3.24 -21.55 16.01
N LYS A 85 4.31 -20.74 15.99
CA LYS A 85 4.41 -19.56 16.85
C LYS A 85 3.35 -18.52 16.49
N TYR A 86 3.05 -18.37 15.20
CA TYR A 86 1.93 -17.54 14.76
C TYR A 86 0.59 -18.07 15.30
N ARG A 87 0.28 -19.36 15.15
CA ARG A 87 -0.94 -19.99 15.68
C ARG A 87 -1.08 -19.77 17.20
N ALA A 88 0.00 -19.97 17.95
CA ALA A 88 0.02 -19.73 19.39
C ALA A 88 -0.29 -18.26 19.74
N LYS A 89 0.27 -17.30 18.99
CA LYS A 89 -0.02 -15.87 19.18
C LYS A 89 -1.47 -15.51 18.86
N ILE A 90 -2.08 -16.12 17.83
CA ILE A 90 -3.51 -15.92 17.53
C ILE A 90 -4.38 -16.51 18.65
N ALA A 91 -4.10 -17.73 19.10
CA ALA A 91 -4.85 -18.37 20.18
C ALA A 91 -4.76 -17.59 21.51
N GLY A 92 -3.59 -17.04 21.81
CA GLY A 92 -3.37 -16.17 22.97
C GLY A 92 -3.81 -14.71 22.79
N SER A 93 -4.47 -14.35 21.68
CA SER A 93 -4.86 -12.97 21.34
C SER A 93 -3.71 -11.94 21.36
N ALA A 94 -2.46 -12.41 21.24
CA ALA A 94 -1.26 -11.58 21.25
C ALA A 94 -0.94 -10.97 19.87
N ARG A 95 -1.71 -11.33 18.83
CA ARG A 95 -1.56 -10.83 17.46
C ARG A 95 -2.88 -10.95 16.68
N ASN A 96 -3.08 -10.05 15.71
CA ASN A 96 -4.15 -10.15 14.72
C ASN A 96 -3.79 -11.13 13.59
N ARG A 97 -4.82 -11.71 12.96
CA ARG A 97 -4.64 -12.55 11.77
C ARG A 97 -4.02 -11.78 10.61
N ALA A 98 -3.16 -12.46 9.85
CA ALA A 98 -2.44 -11.88 8.73
C ALA A 98 -2.54 -12.77 7.49
N ALA A 99 -2.97 -12.20 6.37
CA ALA A 99 -3.21 -12.90 5.10
C ALA A 99 -2.08 -13.85 4.69
N ALA A 100 -0.81 -13.39 4.76
CA ALA A 100 0.34 -14.22 4.42
C ALA A 100 0.44 -15.50 5.27
N TYR A 101 0.18 -15.41 6.58
CA TYR A 101 0.22 -16.59 7.45
C TYR A 101 -0.98 -17.49 7.24
N GLU A 102 -2.17 -16.94 7.05
CA GLU A 102 -3.37 -17.74 6.77
C GLU A 102 -3.21 -18.52 5.45
N LEU A 103 -2.64 -17.89 4.41
CA LEU A 103 -2.29 -18.55 3.15
C LEU A 103 -1.22 -19.63 3.33
N ALA A 104 -0.16 -19.34 4.09
CA ALA A 104 0.88 -20.31 4.38
C ALA A 104 0.29 -21.56 5.06
N LEU A 105 -0.55 -21.36 6.07
CA LEU A 105 -1.24 -22.41 6.80
C LEU A 105 -2.17 -23.24 5.91
N ALA A 106 -2.96 -22.57 5.06
CA ALA A 106 -3.90 -23.23 4.16
C ALA A 106 -3.20 -24.05 3.07
N SER A 107 -2.01 -23.63 2.64
CA SER A 107 -1.27 -24.30 1.57
C SER A 107 -0.72 -25.70 1.94
N GLY A 108 -0.62 -26.01 3.24
CA GLY A 108 0.05 -27.22 3.73
C GLY A 108 1.56 -27.28 3.47
N ARG A 109 2.16 -26.24 2.87
CA ARG A 109 3.61 -26.17 2.60
C ARG A 109 4.38 -25.81 3.87
N ASN A 110 5.60 -26.33 3.97
CA ASN A 110 6.49 -26.06 5.10
C ASN A 110 7.21 -24.71 4.95
N TYR A 111 6.46 -23.62 5.16
CA TYR A 111 7.01 -22.27 5.17
C TYR A 111 7.81 -21.98 6.44
N LYS A 112 8.94 -21.29 6.28
CA LYS A 112 9.89 -20.92 7.34
C LYS A 112 9.94 -19.41 7.56
N PRO A 113 10.40 -18.94 8.74
CA PRO A 113 10.76 -17.54 8.92
C PRO A 113 11.77 -17.11 7.84
N GLY A 114 11.52 -15.96 7.22
CA GLY A 114 12.27 -15.45 6.08
C GLY A 114 11.60 -15.69 4.72
N ASP A 115 10.67 -16.66 4.63
CA ASP A 115 9.95 -16.91 3.38
C ASP A 115 9.03 -15.75 3.02
N GLN A 116 8.92 -15.49 1.72
CA GLN A 116 8.04 -14.45 1.17
C GLN A 116 6.77 -15.06 0.60
N ILE A 117 5.64 -14.42 0.91
CA ILE A 117 4.34 -14.76 0.37
C ILE A 117 3.78 -13.56 -0.37
N SER A 118 3.60 -13.74 -1.67
CA SER A 118 2.96 -12.77 -2.56
C SER A 118 1.51 -13.17 -2.76
N TYR A 119 0.60 -12.24 -2.48
CA TYR A 119 -0.84 -12.49 -2.48
C TYR A 119 -1.63 -11.27 -2.92
N TYR A 120 -2.87 -11.49 -3.34
CA TYR A 120 -3.84 -10.44 -3.67
C TYR A 120 -5.18 -10.75 -2.98
N VAL A 121 -6.09 -9.78 -2.95
CA VAL A 121 -7.42 -9.94 -2.36
C VAL A 121 -8.43 -10.19 -3.47
N LYS A 122 -9.11 -11.33 -3.41
CA LYS A 122 -10.14 -11.71 -4.39
C LYS A 122 -11.52 -11.20 -4.00
N ALA A 123 -12.39 -11.03 -4.97
CA ALA A 123 -13.79 -10.74 -4.73
C ALA A 123 -14.47 -11.94 -4.06
N THR A 124 -15.37 -11.64 -3.13
CA THR A 124 -16.14 -12.66 -2.40
C THR A 124 -17.62 -12.29 -2.45
N PRO A 125 -18.55 -13.26 -2.48
CA PRO A 125 -19.99 -12.97 -2.53
C PRO A 125 -20.50 -12.14 -1.34
N LYS A 126 -19.83 -12.28 -0.19
CA LYS A 126 -20.07 -11.50 1.02
C LYS A 126 -18.77 -10.79 1.41
N LYS A 127 -18.87 -9.60 2.01
CA LYS A 127 -17.70 -8.89 2.54
C LYS A 127 -17.09 -9.69 3.69
N VAL A 128 -15.85 -10.14 3.52
CA VAL A 128 -15.07 -10.86 4.53
C VAL A 128 -13.78 -10.09 4.84
N PRO A 129 -13.13 -10.37 5.98
CA PRO A 129 -11.81 -9.82 6.26
C PRO A 129 -10.81 -10.15 5.15
N ALA A 130 -9.90 -9.22 4.86
CA ALA A 130 -8.94 -9.36 3.76
C ALA A 130 -8.05 -10.61 3.86
N TYR A 131 -7.79 -11.09 5.08
CA TYR A 131 -7.01 -12.31 5.29
C TYR A 131 -7.76 -13.59 4.87
N GLU A 132 -9.09 -13.58 4.81
CA GLU A 132 -9.92 -14.71 4.35
C GLU A 132 -10.15 -14.67 2.84
N ALA A 133 -10.16 -13.46 2.26
CA ALA A 133 -10.24 -13.25 0.82
C ALA A 133 -8.87 -13.25 0.12
N ALA A 134 -7.78 -13.51 0.84
CA ALA A 134 -6.45 -13.54 0.25
C ALA A 134 -6.27 -14.79 -0.63
N LYS A 135 -5.53 -14.64 -1.73
CA LYS A 135 -5.16 -15.72 -2.66
C LYS A 135 -3.72 -15.53 -3.13
N PHE A 136 -2.98 -16.62 -3.37
CA PHE A 136 -1.59 -16.48 -3.81
C PHE A 136 -1.52 -15.78 -5.16
N ALA A 137 -0.56 -14.87 -5.33
CA ALA A 137 -0.36 -14.18 -6.60
C ALA A 137 -0.02 -15.14 -7.76
N SER A 138 0.57 -16.31 -7.46
CA SER A 138 0.82 -17.37 -8.43
C SER A 138 -0.45 -18.07 -8.93
N GLU A 139 -1.57 -17.93 -8.24
CA GLU A 139 -2.88 -18.50 -8.62
C GLU A 139 -3.76 -17.47 -9.33
N PHE A 140 -3.22 -16.29 -9.65
CA PHE A 140 -3.92 -15.29 -10.43
C PHE A 140 -4.06 -15.76 -11.89
N ASP A 141 -5.29 -15.71 -12.40
CA ASP A 141 -5.60 -16.00 -13.80
C ASP A 141 -5.96 -14.70 -14.54
N PRO A 142 -5.11 -14.22 -15.47
CA PRO A 142 -5.39 -13.00 -16.25
C PRO A 142 -6.63 -13.10 -17.15
N GLN A 143 -7.08 -14.31 -17.51
CA GLN A 143 -8.30 -14.53 -18.30
C GLN A 143 -9.55 -14.55 -17.43
N ASN A 144 -9.44 -15.06 -16.20
CA ASN A 144 -10.52 -15.16 -15.22
C ASN A 144 -10.22 -14.34 -13.97
N ARG A 145 -10.16 -13.03 -14.18
CA ARG A 145 -9.76 -12.04 -13.16
C ARG A 145 -10.76 -11.96 -12.01
N ASP A 146 -10.29 -12.33 -10.82
CA ASP A 146 -11.09 -12.40 -9.58
C ASP A 146 -10.65 -11.39 -8.51
N GLU A 147 -9.82 -10.39 -8.84
CA GLU A 147 -9.40 -9.37 -7.87
C GLU A 147 -10.57 -8.50 -7.36
N ASN A 148 -10.48 -8.09 -6.09
CA ASN A 148 -11.49 -7.26 -5.45
C ASN A 148 -11.26 -5.77 -5.75
N ILE A 149 -11.89 -5.27 -6.81
CA ILE A 149 -11.80 -3.87 -7.26
C ILE A 149 -12.11 -2.88 -6.13
N ASP A 150 -13.23 -3.06 -5.42
CA ASP A 150 -13.66 -2.12 -4.39
C ASP A 150 -12.72 -2.11 -3.18
N TYR A 151 -12.10 -3.25 -2.86
CA TYR A 151 -11.04 -3.31 -1.84
C TYR A 151 -9.85 -2.40 -2.20
N TYR A 152 -9.40 -2.44 -3.45
CA TYR A 152 -8.25 -1.65 -3.89
C TYR A 152 -8.59 -0.16 -4.06
N VAL A 153 -9.82 0.17 -4.47
CA VAL A 153 -10.29 1.57 -4.47
C VAL A 153 -10.40 2.10 -3.04
N ALA A 154 -10.96 1.33 -2.09
CA ALA A 154 -11.03 1.75 -0.69
C ALA A 154 -9.64 2.00 -0.08
N LYS A 155 -8.64 1.19 -0.45
CA LYS A 155 -7.23 1.42 -0.07
C LYS A 155 -6.68 2.74 -0.61
N LEU A 156 -7.03 3.10 -1.84
CA LEU A 156 -6.67 4.39 -2.44
C LEU A 156 -7.32 5.55 -1.66
N ASP A 157 -8.58 5.41 -1.29
CA ASP A 157 -9.30 6.44 -0.52
C ASP A 157 -8.72 6.63 0.89
N ASP A 158 -8.41 5.52 1.58
CA ASP A 158 -7.73 5.54 2.88
C ASP A 158 -6.37 6.25 2.79
N LEU A 159 -5.67 6.04 1.67
CA LEU A 159 -4.40 6.69 1.40
C LEU A 159 -4.57 8.20 1.25
N VAL A 160 -5.48 8.67 0.39
CA VAL A 160 -5.76 10.10 0.23
C VAL A 160 -6.21 10.72 1.55
N LYS A 161 -7.11 10.07 2.29
CA LYS A 161 -7.57 10.54 3.60
C LYS A 161 -6.42 10.70 4.58
N LYS A 162 -5.52 9.73 4.67
CA LYS A 162 -4.34 9.78 5.55
C LYS A 162 -3.40 10.95 5.23
N PHE A 163 -3.31 11.32 3.96
CA PHE A 163 -2.41 12.38 3.49
C PHE A 163 -3.08 13.73 3.26
N SER A 164 -4.40 13.83 3.41
CA SER A 164 -5.14 15.10 3.33
C SER A 164 -4.57 16.20 4.25
N SER A 165 -4.12 15.81 5.45
CA SER A 165 -3.45 16.72 6.40
C SER A 165 -2.12 17.30 5.87
N VAL A 166 -1.45 16.62 4.95
CA VAL A 166 -0.22 17.11 4.29
C VAL A 166 -0.58 18.16 3.24
N THR A 167 -1.64 17.92 2.49
CA THR A 167 -2.12 18.80 1.42
C THR A 167 -2.57 20.15 1.96
N THR A 168 -3.31 20.17 3.08
CA THR A 168 -3.77 21.41 3.73
C THR A 168 -2.60 22.28 4.25
N VAL A 169 -1.50 21.65 4.66
CA VAL A 169 -0.31 22.38 5.15
C VAL A 169 0.56 22.87 4.00
N ALA A 170 0.61 22.15 2.87
CA ALA A 170 1.34 22.57 1.68
C ALA A 170 0.68 23.75 0.94
N SER A 171 -0.65 23.90 1.04
CA SER A 171 -1.38 25.08 0.55
C SER A 171 -1.17 26.34 1.40
N ALA A 172 -0.50 26.24 2.55
CA ALA A 172 -0.08 27.42 3.31
C ALA A 172 1.27 27.93 2.77
N PRO A 173 1.41 29.23 2.45
CA PRO A 173 2.65 29.76 1.92
C PRO A 173 3.73 29.72 3.01
N LYS A 174 4.67 28.78 2.90
CA LYS A 174 5.92 28.82 3.65
C LYS A 174 7.09 28.55 2.71
N GLN A 175 7.41 29.57 1.92
CA GLN A 175 8.79 29.82 1.52
C GLN A 175 9.57 30.19 2.79
N GLU A 176 10.21 29.21 3.42
CA GLU A 176 11.40 29.52 4.21
C GLU A 176 12.58 29.44 3.26
N SER A 177 12.93 30.59 2.69
CA SER A 177 14.24 30.81 2.10
C SER A 177 15.26 30.65 3.24
N LEU A 178 16.07 29.60 3.17
CA LEU A 178 17.31 29.56 3.92
C LEU A 178 18.23 30.63 3.31
N ALA A 179 18.23 31.81 3.94
CA ALA A 179 19.23 32.83 3.72
C ALA A 179 20.51 32.41 4.46
N LEU A 180 21.57 32.19 3.67
CA LEU A 180 23.02 32.11 3.95
C LEU A 180 23.48 31.28 5.16
#